data_AF-A0A1S2M8R1-F1
#
_entry.id   AF-A0A1S2M8R1-F1
#
_cell.length_a   1.000
_cell.length_b   1.000
_cell.length_c   1.000
_cell.angle_alpha   90.00
_cell.angle_beta   90.00
_cell.angle_gamma   90.00
#
_symmetry.space_group_name_H-M   'P 1'
#
loop_
_entity.id
_entity.type
_entity.pdbx_description
1 polymer ?
#
loop_
_entity_poly.entity_id
_entity_poly.type
_entity_poly.pdbx_seq_one_letter_code
_entity_poly.pdbx_strand_id
1 'polypeptide(L)'
;MLLHMTSLASVYGIGVLVIDEIQHLLHSKNDQEEMLNFFVTLSNTVGIPTVLIGTSKAQKLFKGNFRQARRAASDGSIIWDRMAEDSEEWQFFLETLWELQCLKTRSELTEEVKEAFYYECQGITAVAVNLFILAQERALFDEDNPNEIITKQVLKKTAKEDMQMIQPMMKAIRTNNFANMMKYEDIMINLDEVMLNHKKNTEITGRIQEAFKERQNTIDFKRQNTVESLVVELCSLGIFDVLKEAAIKKLVQGIVERHPLETDYNILKAEALQEALTLNQQKKEQRNKPRAKNADVLPLLANRQKALDKQKHPYELLKASGYIKNPLEEFY
;
A
#
# COMPACT_ATOMS: atom_id res chain seq x y z
N MET A 1 -22.51 -15.98 43.65
CA MET A 1 -21.74 -16.01 42.38
C MET A 1 -21.38 -14.60 41.91
N LEU A 2 -22.36 -13.72 41.62
CA LEU A 2 -22.11 -12.34 41.17
C LEU A 2 -21.26 -11.49 42.12
N LEU A 3 -21.53 -11.51 43.44
CA LEU A 3 -20.71 -10.82 44.46
C LEU A 3 -19.23 -11.25 44.46
N HIS A 4 -18.97 -12.52 44.16
CA HIS A 4 -17.61 -13.04 44.07
C HIS A 4 -16.95 -12.59 42.77
N MET A 5 -17.68 -12.57 41.65
CA MET A 5 -17.18 -12.00 40.40
C MET A 5 -16.88 -10.50 40.52
N THR A 6 -17.69 -9.74 41.25
CA THR A 6 -17.41 -8.32 41.54
C THR A 6 -16.17 -8.14 42.39
N SER A 7 -16.02 -8.94 43.44
CA SER A 7 -14.82 -8.88 44.27
C SER A 7 -13.57 -9.26 43.48
N LEU A 8 -13.63 -10.31 42.67
CA LEU A 8 -12.53 -10.74 41.81
C LEU A 8 -12.20 -9.69 40.75
N ALA A 9 -13.20 -9.17 40.05
CA ALA A 9 -12.99 -8.14 39.04
C ALA A 9 -12.37 -6.87 39.60
N SER A 10 -12.79 -6.44 40.80
CA SER A 10 -12.20 -5.32 41.50
C SER A 10 -10.77 -5.62 41.97
N VAL A 11 -10.50 -6.82 42.47
CA VAL A 11 -9.17 -7.24 42.93
C VAL A 11 -8.18 -7.33 41.76
N TYR A 12 -8.62 -7.85 40.62
CA TYR A 12 -7.80 -8.01 39.42
C TYR A 12 -7.81 -6.78 38.49
N GLY A 13 -8.56 -5.73 38.83
CA GLY A 13 -8.61 -4.49 38.05
C GLY A 13 -9.13 -4.68 36.62
N ILE A 14 -10.17 -5.51 36.43
CA ILE A 14 -10.75 -5.76 35.10
C ILE A 14 -11.44 -4.48 34.60
N GLY A 15 -10.84 -3.84 33.59
CA GLY A 15 -11.37 -2.60 33.01
C GLY A 15 -12.41 -2.81 31.90
N VAL A 16 -12.34 -3.92 31.17
CA VAL A 16 -13.29 -4.27 30.09
C VAL A 16 -13.33 -5.79 29.92
N LEU A 17 -14.49 -6.33 29.57
CA LEU A 17 -14.67 -7.73 29.23
C LEU A 17 -15.05 -7.87 27.76
N VAL A 18 -14.16 -8.42 26.95
CA VAL A 18 -14.40 -8.67 25.52
C VAL A 18 -14.78 -10.13 25.32
N ILE A 19 -15.88 -10.39 24.63
CA ILE A 19 -16.41 -11.72 24.34
C ILE A 19 -16.55 -11.85 22.82
N ASP A 20 -15.71 -12.68 22.22
CA ASP A 20 -15.75 -12.96 20.78
C ASP A 20 -16.61 -14.19 20.46
N GLU A 21 -16.99 -14.32 19.19
CA GLU A 21 -17.78 -15.41 18.64
C GLU A 21 -19.11 -15.66 19.38
N ILE A 22 -19.81 -14.58 19.76
CA ILE A 22 -21.07 -14.66 20.53
C ILE A 22 -22.13 -15.54 19.84
N GLN A 23 -22.07 -15.70 18.51
CA GLN A 23 -22.92 -16.62 17.75
C GLN A 23 -22.81 -18.08 18.20
N HIS A 24 -21.76 -18.51 18.90
CA HIS A 24 -21.70 -19.86 19.46
C HIS A 24 -22.80 -20.13 20.49
N LEU A 25 -23.33 -19.08 21.12
CA LEU A 25 -24.48 -19.19 22.01
C LEU A 25 -25.74 -19.70 21.29
N LEU A 26 -25.85 -19.48 19.98
CA LEU A 26 -26.97 -20.00 19.17
C LEU A 26 -27.10 -21.53 19.23
N HIS A 27 -25.99 -22.22 19.44
CA HIS A 27 -25.92 -23.68 19.43
C HIS A 27 -25.91 -24.30 20.84
N SER A 28 -25.93 -23.48 21.89
CA SER A 28 -25.94 -23.96 23.26
C SER A 28 -27.31 -24.54 23.63
N LYS A 29 -27.33 -25.62 24.42
CA LYS A 29 -28.57 -26.24 24.93
C LYS A 29 -29.29 -25.38 25.98
N ASN A 30 -28.61 -24.37 26.50
CA ASN A 30 -29.15 -23.46 27.51
C ASN A 30 -29.99 -22.37 26.84
N ASP A 31 -30.88 -21.76 27.61
CA ASP A 31 -31.70 -20.67 27.14
C ASP A 31 -30.83 -19.47 26.77
N GLN A 32 -30.80 -19.12 25.48
CA GLN A 32 -30.01 -18.01 24.94
C GLN A 32 -30.33 -16.70 25.66
N GLU A 33 -31.58 -16.57 26.14
CA GLU A 33 -32.03 -15.42 26.90
C GLU A 33 -31.37 -15.32 28.28
N GLU A 34 -31.12 -16.44 28.93
CA GLU A 34 -30.51 -16.48 30.26
C GLU A 34 -29.06 -16.00 30.20
N MET A 35 -28.33 -16.40 29.15
CA MET A 35 -26.94 -15.96 28.92
C MET A 35 -26.86 -14.47 28.56
N LEU A 36 -27.76 -13.97 27.70
CA LEU A 36 -27.82 -12.54 27.40
C LEU A 36 -28.19 -11.71 28.64
N ASN A 37 -29.17 -12.19 29.44
CA ASN A 37 -29.52 -11.56 30.72
C ASN A 37 -28.35 -11.60 31.71
N PHE A 38 -27.54 -12.66 31.71
CA PHE A 38 -26.33 -12.73 32.51
C PHE A 38 -25.33 -11.63 32.12
N PHE A 39 -25.06 -11.40 30.83
CA PHE A 39 -24.14 -10.33 30.39
C PHE A 39 -24.66 -8.93 30.73
N VAL A 40 -25.97 -8.70 30.57
CA VAL A 40 -26.60 -7.43 30.98
C VAL A 40 -26.50 -7.24 32.50
N THR A 41 -26.69 -8.30 33.27
CA THR A 41 -26.58 -8.25 34.74
C THR A 41 -25.14 -8.03 35.17
N LEU A 42 -24.17 -8.64 34.47
CA LEU A 42 -22.74 -8.46 34.71
C LEU A 42 -22.33 -7.01 34.49
N SER A 43 -22.68 -6.41 33.36
CA SER A 43 -22.40 -4.99 33.08
C SER A 43 -23.00 -4.07 34.16
N ASN A 44 -24.29 -4.25 34.47
CA ASN A 44 -25.00 -3.36 35.40
C ASN A 44 -24.60 -3.54 36.88
N THR A 45 -24.31 -4.76 37.31
CA THR A 45 -24.07 -5.07 38.74
C THR A 45 -22.59 -5.02 39.09
N VAL A 46 -21.73 -5.47 38.16
CA VAL A 46 -20.29 -5.53 38.39
C VAL A 46 -19.61 -4.23 37.97
N GLY A 47 -20.25 -3.43 37.10
CA GLY A 47 -19.71 -2.16 36.62
C GLY A 47 -18.56 -2.33 35.63
N ILE A 48 -18.39 -3.52 35.05
CA ILE A 48 -17.39 -3.79 34.01
C ILE A 48 -18.06 -3.60 32.65
N PRO A 49 -17.56 -2.70 31.80
CA PRO A 49 -17.97 -2.60 30.41
C PRO A 49 -17.77 -3.93 29.67
N THR A 50 -18.81 -4.42 28.99
CA THR A 50 -18.75 -5.64 28.17
C THR A 50 -18.83 -5.30 26.69
N VAL A 51 -17.90 -5.83 25.90
CA VAL A 51 -17.89 -5.73 24.43
C VAL A 51 -18.18 -7.10 23.84
N LEU A 52 -19.26 -7.20 23.06
CA LEU A 52 -19.66 -8.44 22.39
C LEU A 52 -19.24 -8.35 20.91
N ILE A 53 -18.47 -9.34 20.45
CA ILE A 53 -18.00 -9.47 19.08
C ILE A 53 -18.56 -10.79 18.50
N GLY A 54 -18.94 -10.76 17.23
CA GLY A 54 -19.41 -11.94 16.53
C GLY A 54 -19.69 -11.66 15.06
N THR A 55 -19.94 -12.72 14.31
CA THR A 55 -20.29 -12.64 12.89
C THR A 55 -21.73 -12.16 12.69
N SER A 56 -22.16 -11.92 11.44
CA SER A 56 -23.55 -11.57 11.14
C SER A 56 -24.58 -12.57 11.68
N LYS A 57 -24.17 -13.82 11.98
CA LYS A 57 -25.01 -14.81 12.68
C LYS A 57 -25.46 -14.33 14.06
N ALA A 58 -24.60 -13.61 14.78
CA ALA A 58 -24.91 -13.06 16.09
C ALA A 58 -26.14 -12.14 16.07
N GLN A 59 -26.46 -11.51 14.93
CA GLN A 59 -27.70 -10.72 14.80
C GLN A 59 -28.95 -11.53 15.10
N LYS A 60 -28.96 -12.84 14.81
CA LYS A 60 -30.10 -13.74 15.12
C LYS A 60 -30.37 -13.84 16.62
N LEU A 61 -29.35 -13.71 17.48
CA LEU A 61 -29.52 -13.68 18.94
C LEU A 61 -30.36 -12.48 19.39
N PHE A 62 -30.33 -11.39 18.62
CA PHE A 62 -30.98 -10.13 18.96
C PHE A 62 -32.33 -9.93 18.26
N LYS A 63 -32.59 -10.61 17.12
CA LYS A 63 -33.85 -10.48 16.35
C LYS A 63 -35.11 -10.96 17.11
N GLY A 64 -34.98 -11.89 18.06
CA GLY A 64 -36.11 -12.37 18.88
C GLY A 64 -36.45 -11.49 20.08
N ASN A 65 -35.48 -10.70 20.58
CA ASN A 65 -35.57 -10.01 21.86
C ASN A 65 -35.25 -8.52 21.73
N PHE A 66 -36.13 -7.79 21.05
CA PHE A 66 -36.02 -6.35 20.75
C PHE A 66 -35.65 -5.49 21.98
N ARG A 67 -36.08 -5.89 23.19
CA ARG A 67 -35.77 -5.21 24.45
C ARG A 67 -34.32 -5.42 24.93
N GLN A 68 -33.75 -6.61 24.69
CA GLN A 68 -32.35 -6.93 25.02
C GLN A 68 -31.41 -6.41 23.92
N ALA A 69 -31.81 -6.54 22.66
CA ALA A 69 -31.12 -5.95 21.50
C ALA A 69 -30.98 -4.43 21.65
N ARG A 70 -32.05 -3.73 22.05
CA ARG A 70 -31.99 -2.28 22.30
C ARG A 70 -31.10 -1.92 23.49
N ARG A 71 -30.88 -2.80 24.48
CA ARG A 71 -29.96 -2.54 25.61
C ARG A 71 -28.51 -2.83 25.24
N ALA A 72 -28.25 -3.93 24.55
CA ALA A 72 -26.92 -4.25 23.99
C ALA A 72 -26.49 -3.22 22.93
N ALA A 73 -27.43 -2.71 22.12
CA ALA A 73 -27.20 -1.65 21.14
C ALA A 73 -27.38 -0.23 21.70
N SER A 74 -27.89 -0.06 22.93
CA SER A 74 -28.03 1.26 23.58
C SER A 74 -26.67 1.91 23.81
N ASP A 75 -25.64 1.09 24.03
CA ASP A 75 -24.24 1.54 24.19
C ASP A 75 -23.52 1.69 22.83
N GLY A 76 -24.25 1.49 21.73
CA GLY A 76 -23.74 1.52 20.35
C GLY A 76 -23.50 0.11 19.80
N SER A 77 -24.07 -0.18 18.64
CA SER A 77 -23.66 -1.32 17.81
C SER A 77 -22.87 -0.78 16.63
N ILE A 78 -21.61 -1.21 16.49
CA ILE A 78 -20.82 -0.92 15.30
C ILE A 78 -20.95 -2.12 14.38
N ILE A 79 -21.51 -1.91 13.19
CA ILE A 79 -21.53 -2.93 12.14
C ILE A 79 -20.33 -2.67 11.25
N TRP A 80 -19.41 -3.62 11.25
CA TRP A 80 -18.22 -3.58 10.42
C TRP A 80 -18.52 -4.28 9.09
N ASP A 81 -18.83 -3.49 8.06
CA ASP A 81 -19.06 -4.02 6.71
C ASP A 81 -17.76 -4.00 5.87
N ARG A 82 -17.82 -4.57 4.66
CA ARG A 82 -16.74 -4.49 3.67
C ARG A 82 -16.47 -3.05 3.26
N MET A 83 -15.21 -2.77 2.90
CA MET A 83 -14.83 -1.47 2.38
C MET A 83 -15.29 -1.32 0.92
N ALA A 84 -15.78 -0.14 0.56
CA ALA A 84 -16.14 0.16 -0.83
C ALA A 84 -14.87 0.44 -1.65
N GLU A 85 -14.90 0.12 -2.95
CA GLU A 85 -13.76 0.29 -3.87
C GLU A 85 -13.27 1.75 -3.92
N ASP A 86 -14.21 2.67 -3.91
CA ASP A 86 -14.02 4.12 -4.00
C ASP A 86 -13.80 4.77 -2.62
N SER A 87 -13.77 3.99 -1.54
CA SER A 87 -13.51 4.52 -0.21
C SER A 87 -12.03 4.84 0.01
N GLU A 88 -11.76 5.99 0.66
CA GLU A 88 -10.41 6.34 1.13
C GLU A 88 -9.83 5.26 2.05
N GLU A 89 -10.69 4.61 2.84
CA GLU A 89 -10.35 3.50 3.75
C GLU A 89 -9.76 2.31 2.98
N TRP A 90 -10.38 1.92 1.86
CA TRP A 90 -9.88 0.86 1.01
C TRP A 90 -8.55 1.22 0.36
N GLN A 91 -8.44 2.42 -0.19
CA GLN A 91 -7.21 2.88 -0.84
C GLN A 91 -6.04 2.87 0.15
N PHE A 92 -6.23 3.43 1.34
CA PHE A 92 -5.21 3.43 2.39
C PHE A 92 -4.84 2.02 2.85
N PHE A 93 -5.83 1.16 3.06
CA PHE A 93 -5.61 -0.24 3.44
C PHE A 93 -4.76 -0.96 2.39
N LEU A 94 -5.10 -0.79 1.11
CA LEU A 94 -4.39 -1.41 0.00
C LEU A 94 -2.97 -0.88 -0.13
N GLU A 95 -2.76 0.44 -0.05
CA GLU A 95 -1.43 1.07 -0.09
C GLU A 95 -0.54 0.56 1.05
N THR A 96 -1.07 0.52 2.27
CA THR A 96 -0.36 0.00 3.45
C THR A 96 -0.01 -1.48 3.28
N LEU A 97 -0.96 -2.29 2.81
CA LEU A 97 -0.73 -3.71 2.56
C LEU A 97 0.35 -3.92 1.49
N TRP A 98 0.37 -3.07 0.45
CA TRP A 98 1.36 -3.10 -0.62
C TRP A 98 2.77 -2.68 -0.19
N GLU A 99 2.92 -2.01 0.96
CA GLU A 99 4.23 -1.76 1.55
C GLU A 99 4.85 -3.01 2.19
N LEU A 100 4.03 -4.00 2.54
CA LEU A 100 4.44 -5.25 3.18
C LEU A 100 4.88 -6.33 2.16
N GLN A 101 5.37 -5.91 0.99
CA GLN A 101 5.88 -6.84 -0.02
C GLN A 101 7.23 -7.41 0.41
N CYS A 102 7.31 -8.74 0.44
CA CYS A 102 8.50 -9.52 0.77
C CYS A 102 9.12 -10.16 -0.49
N LEU A 103 8.97 -9.53 -1.65
CA LEU A 103 9.46 -10.02 -2.94
C LEU A 103 10.75 -9.32 -3.34
N LYS A 104 11.58 -9.99 -4.17
CA LYS A 104 12.86 -9.47 -4.64
C LYS A 104 12.72 -8.16 -5.44
N THR A 105 11.65 -8.03 -6.21
CA THR A 105 11.32 -6.78 -6.92
C THR A 105 10.00 -6.23 -6.39
N ARG A 106 10.03 -5.00 -5.87
CA ARG A 106 8.81 -4.31 -5.46
C ARG A 106 7.92 -4.06 -6.67
N SER A 107 6.68 -4.54 -6.62
CA SER A 107 5.73 -4.36 -7.71
C SER A 107 4.95 -3.06 -7.54
N GLU A 108 4.81 -2.29 -8.61
CA GLU A 108 4.07 -1.03 -8.58
C GLU A 108 2.57 -1.28 -8.46
N LEU A 109 1.90 -0.49 -7.59
CA LEU A 109 0.46 -0.53 -7.42
C LEU A 109 -0.23 0.25 -8.56
N THR A 110 -0.29 -0.38 -9.73
CA THR A 110 -1.00 0.16 -10.91
C THR A 110 -2.52 0.06 -10.75
N GLU A 111 -3.27 0.93 -11.43
CA GLU A 111 -4.75 0.90 -11.39
C GLU A 111 -5.32 -0.45 -11.82
N GLU A 112 -4.73 -1.11 -12.83
CA GLU A 112 -5.18 -2.44 -13.27
C GLU A 112 -5.02 -3.51 -12.15
N VAL A 113 -3.98 -3.36 -11.32
CA VAL A 113 -3.74 -4.26 -10.19
C VAL A 113 -4.71 -3.95 -9.06
N LYS A 114 -4.99 -2.68 -8.77
CA LYS A 114 -6.00 -2.27 -7.76
C LYS A 114 -7.39 -2.81 -8.10
N GLU A 115 -7.84 -2.59 -9.34
CA GLU A 115 -9.13 -3.09 -9.84
C GLU A 115 -9.19 -4.62 -9.77
N ALA A 116 -8.15 -5.32 -10.22
CA ALA A 116 -8.10 -6.78 -10.16
C ALA A 116 -8.12 -7.31 -8.73
N PHE A 117 -7.42 -6.62 -7.81
CA PHE A 117 -7.35 -7.00 -6.41
C PHE A 117 -8.71 -6.82 -5.72
N TYR A 118 -9.35 -5.66 -5.90
CA TYR A 118 -10.69 -5.42 -5.37
C TYR A 118 -11.72 -6.38 -5.97
N TYR A 119 -11.63 -6.66 -7.27
CA TYR A 119 -12.52 -7.62 -7.92
C TYR A 119 -12.48 -9.01 -7.26
N GLU A 120 -11.31 -9.49 -6.86
CA GLU A 120 -11.18 -10.81 -6.24
C GLU A 120 -11.52 -10.82 -4.75
N CYS A 121 -11.21 -9.75 -3.99
CA CYS A 121 -11.43 -9.70 -2.54
C CYS A 121 -12.72 -8.99 -2.09
N GLN A 122 -13.36 -8.21 -2.97
CA GLN A 122 -14.62 -7.47 -2.75
C GLN A 122 -14.63 -6.63 -1.47
N GLY A 123 -13.50 -5.99 -1.14
CA GLY A 123 -13.38 -5.13 0.05
C GLY A 123 -13.39 -5.84 1.40
N ILE A 124 -13.34 -7.18 1.42
CA ILE A 124 -13.26 -7.96 2.68
C ILE A 124 -11.79 -8.06 3.09
N THR A 125 -11.45 -7.48 4.24
CA THR A 125 -10.06 -7.39 4.75
C THR A 125 -9.37 -8.74 4.87
N ALA A 126 -10.01 -9.73 5.50
CA ALA A 126 -9.44 -11.07 5.67
C ALA A 126 -9.15 -11.76 4.31
N VAL A 127 -10.03 -11.57 3.33
CA VAL A 127 -9.85 -12.12 1.98
C VAL A 127 -8.73 -11.38 1.25
N ALA A 128 -8.65 -10.06 1.39
CA ALA A 128 -7.59 -9.25 0.80
C ALA A 128 -6.20 -9.63 1.33
N VAL A 129 -6.04 -9.75 2.65
CA VAL A 129 -4.77 -10.18 3.26
C VAL A 129 -4.37 -11.58 2.78
N ASN A 130 -5.31 -12.53 2.79
CA ASN A 130 -5.04 -13.88 2.31
C ASN A 130 -4.67 -13.92 0.82
N LEU A 131 -5.38 -13.17 -0.02
CA LEU A 131 -5.06 -13.04 -1.45
C LEU A 131 -3.64 -12.49 -1.63
N PHE A 132 -3.26 -11.48 -0.85
CA PHE A 132 -1.93 -10.87 -0.92
C PHE A 132 -0.82 -11.83 -0.50
N ILE A 133 -1.00 -12.58 0.59
CA ILE A 133 -0.04 -13.59 1.05
C ILE A 133 0.14 -14.68 -0.01
N LEU A 134 -0.96 -15.25 -0.51
CA LEU A 134 -0.93 -16.31 -1.52
C LEU A 134 -0.39 -15.82 -2.88
N ALA A 135 -0.64 -14.56 -3.24
CA ALA A 135 -0.08 -13.97 -4.45
C ALA A 135 1.43 -13.78 -4.37
N GLN A 136 1.95 -13.38 -3.21
CA GLN A 136 3.39 -13.31 -2.96
C GLN A 136 4.02 -14.69 -2.98
N GLU A 137 3.40 -15.67 -2.31
CA GLU A 137 3.86 -17.06 -2.32
C GLU A 137 3.94 -17.60 -3.74
N ARG A 138 2.88 -17.40 -4.56
CA ARG A 138 2.93 -17.81 -5.96
C ARG A 138 4.01 -17.05 -6.73
N ALA A 139 4.16 -15.74 -6.56
CA ALA A 139 5.18 -14.97 -7.26
C ALA A 139 6.61 -15.44 -6.92
N LEU A 140 6.83 -15.97 -5.71
CA LEU A 140 8.10 -16.51 -5.26
C LEU A 140 8.41 -17.90 -5.85
N PHE A 141 7.40 -18.76 -6.01
CA PHE A 141 7.57 -20.13 -6.51
C PHE A 141 7.36 -20.28 -8.03
N ASP A 142 6.94 -19.23 -8.72
CA ASP A 142 6.69 -19.26 -10.16
C ASP A 142 8.00 -19.11 -10.94
N GLU A 143 8.51 -20.23 -11.50
CA GLU A 143 9.73 -20.26 -12.31
C GLU A 143 9.62 -19.38 -13.58
N ASP A 144 8.40 -19.14 -14.08
CA ASP A 144 8.12 -18.28 -15.23
C ASP A 144 8.11 -16.78 -14.86
N ASN A 145 8.25 -16.44 -13.57
CA ASN A 145 8.30 -15.07 -13.05
C ASN A 145 9.61 -14.80 -12.29
N PRO A 146 10.77 -14.75 -12.99
CA PRO A 146 12.09 -14.61 -12.36
C PRO A 146 12.30 -13.27 -11.64
N ASN A 147 11.40 -12.29 -11.86
CA ASN A 147 11.45 -10.99 -11.22
C ASN A 147 10.55 -10.90 -9.97
N GLU A 148 9.78 -11.95 -9.64
CA GLU A 148 8.88 -11.99 -8.49
C GLU A 148 7.90 -10.80 -8.45
N ILE A 149 7.29 -10.46 -9.59
CA ILE A 149 6.38 -9.31 -9.69
C ILE A 149 4.92 -9.76 -9.57
N ILE A 150 4.15 -9.11 -8.69
CA ILE A 150 2.70 -9.31 -8.61
C ILE A 150 2.02 -8.58 -9.78
N THR A 151 1.44 -9.34 -10.70
CA THR A 151 0.65 -8.81 -11.81
C THR A 151 -0.83 -9.18 -11.65
N LYS A 152 -1.71 -8.52 -12.42
CA LYS A 152 -3.13 -8.89 -12.50
C LYS A 152 -3.37 -10.36 -12.84
N GLN A 153 -2.47 -10.98 -13.60
CA GLN A 153 -2.58 -12.39 -13.98
C GLN A 153 -2.29 -13.30 -12.79
N VAL A 154 -1.25 -12.98 -12.01
CA VAL A 154 -0.92 -13.70 -10.76
C VAL A 154 -2.10 -13.63 -9.80
N LEU A 155 -2.66 -12.45 -9.56
CA LEU A 155 -3.83 -12.27 -8.68
C LEU A 155 -5.03 -13.12 -9.12
N LYS A 156 -5.39 -13.07 -10.41
CA LYS A 156 -6.50 -13.88 -10.95
C LYS A 156 -6.23 -15.37 -10.86
N LYS A 157 -4.99 -15.79 -11.08
CA LYS A 157 -4.59 -17.20 -10.97
C LYS A 157 -4.66 -17.67 -9.51
N THR A 158 -4.17 -16.87 -8.57
CA THR A 158 -4.29 -17.10 -7.11
C THR A 158 -5.72 -17.21 -6.65
N ALA A 159 -6.56 -16.28 -7.06
CA ALA A 159 -7.96 -16.33 -6.71
C ALA A 159 -8.64 -17.59 -7.27
N LYS A 160 -8.27 -18.04 -8.48
CA LYS A 160 -8.86 -19.21 -9.14
C LYS A 160 -8.32 -20.54 -8.64
N GLU A 161 -7.04 -20.64 -8.28
CA GLU A 161 -6.38 -21.89 -7.93
C GLU A 161 -6.33 -22.13 -6.43
N ASP A 162 -5.97 -21.11 -5.63
CA ASP A 162 -5.76 -21.30 -4.19
C ASP A 162 -6.98 -20.91 -3.36
N MET A 163 -7.79 -19.98 -3.87
CA MET A 163 -9.00 -19.49 -3.18
C MET A 163 -10.28 -20.17 -3.68
N GLN A 164 -10.17 -21.36 -4.30
CA GLN A 164 -11.29 -22.11 -4.90
C GLN A 164 -12.49 -22.30 -3.95
N MET A 165 -12.22 -22.56 -2.67
CA MET A 165 -13.27 -22.80 -1.68
C MET A 165 -14.15 -21.56 -1.44
N ILE A 166 -13.58 -20.35 -1.53
CA ILE A 166 -14.31 -19.10 -1.33
C ILE A 166 -14.74 -18.46 -2.65
N GLN A 167 -14.31 -18.93 -3.82
CA GLN A 167 -14.75 -18.37 -5.11
C GLN A 167 -16.28 -18.35 -5.30
N PRO A 168 -17.05 -19.40 -4.95
CA PRO A 168 -18.51 -19.35 -5.01
C PRO A 168 -19.11 -18.24 -4.14
N MET A 169 -18.49 -18.03 -2.98
CA MET A 169 -18.82 -17.01 -1.98
C MET A 169 -18.58 -15.60 -2.54
N MET A 170 -17.38 -15.36 -3.10
CA MET A 170 -16.99 -14.11 -3.72
C MET A 170 -17.83 -13.79 -4.97
N LYS A 171 -18.23 -14.81 -5.73
CA LYS A 171 -19.13 -14.65 -6.88
C LYS A 171 -20.55 -14.28 -6.45
N ALA A 172 -21.06 -14.87 -5.38
CA ALA A 172 -22.35 -14.50 -4.81
C ALA A 172 -22.35 -13.04 -4.34
N ILE A 173 -21.24 -12.61 -3.73
CA ILE A 173 -20.97 -11.23 -3.35
C ILE A 173 -20.99 -10.30 -4.57
N ARG A 174 -20.17 -10.58 -5.59
CA ARG A 174 -20.05 -9.78 -6.82
C ARG A 174 -21.37 -9.57 -7.55
N THR A 175 -22.18 -10.62 -7.63
CA THR A 175 -23.45 -10.61 -8.36
C THR A 175 -24.59 -10.00 -7.57
N ASN A 176 -24.33 -9.54 -6.34
CA ASN A 176 -25.33 -9.04 -5.39
C ASN A 176 -26.54 -9.99 -5.25
N ASN A 177 -26.29 -11.30 -5.42
CA ASN A 177 -27.35 -12.29 -5.48
C ASN A 177 -27.74 -12.71 -4.06
N PHE A 178 -28.73 -12.01 -3.52
CA PHE A 178 -29.26 -12.19 -2.17
C PHE A 178 -29.59 -13.66 -1.82
N ALA A 179 -30.10 -14.44 -2.78
CA ALA A 179 -30.46 -15.84 -2.56
C ALA A 179 -29.24 -16.77 -2.40
N ASN A 180 -28.11 -16.43 -3.02
CA ASN A 180 -26.86 -17.17 -2.85
C ASN A 180 -26.05 -16.66 -1.66
N MET A 181 -26.11 -15.36 -1.34
CA MET A 181 -25.52 -14.81 -0.11
C MET A 181 -26.14 -15.43 1.14
N MET A 182 -27.47 -15.67 1.15
CA MET A 182 -28.16 -16.35 2.26
C MET A 182 -27.70 -17.79 2.52
N LYS A 183 -27.07 -18.47 1.54
CA LYS A 183 -26.52 -19.82 1.71
C LYS A 183 -25.20 -19.81 2.48
N TYR A 184 -24.49 -18.68 2.47
CA TYR A 184 -23.24 -18.49 3.17
C TYR A 184 -23.53 -17.68 4.42
N GLU A 185 -23.78 -18.40 5.51
CA GLU A 185 -24.34 -17.84 6.74
C GLU A 185 -23.45 -16.77 7.41
N ASP A 186 -22.17 -16.68 7.04
CA ASP A 186 -21.20 -15.70 7.56
C ASP A 186 -21.07 -14.42 6.70
N ILE A 187 -21.90 -14.26 5.65
CA ILE A 187 -21.92 -13.05 4.77
C ILE A 187 -23.28 -12.36 4.74
N MET A 188 -24.08 -12.48 5.79
CA MET A 188 -25.28 -11.65 5.83
C MET A 188 -24.88 -10.17 5.92
N ILE A 189 -24.90 -9.50 4.77
CA ILE A 189 -25.15 -8.06 4.67
C ILE A 189 -26.49 -7.85 5.37
N ASN A 190 -26.51 -6.92 6.31
CA ASN A 190 -27.69 -6.61 7.07
C ASN A 190 -28.78 -6.06 6.14
N LEU A 191 -29.72 -6.93 5.74
CA LEU A 191 -30.82 -6.61 4.81
C LEU A 191 -31.68 -5.43 5.33
N ASP A 192 -31.69 -5.21 6.64
CA ASP A 192 -32.47 -4.17 7.30
C ASP A 192 -31.76 -2.79 7.22
N GLU A 193 -30.45 -2.75 6.99
CA GLU A 193 -29.64 -1.52 6.96
C GLU A 193 -29.46 -0.91 5.57
N VAL A 194 -29.61 -1.69 4.51
CA VAL A 194 -29.70 -1.15 3.14
C VAL A 194 -30.88 -0.16 3.01
N MET A 195 -31.91 -0.30 3.86
CA MET A 195 -33.05 0.62 3.95
C MET A 195 -32.86 1.77 4.96
N LEU A 196 -31.84 1.71 5.82
CA LEU A 196 -31.55 2.69 6.89
C LEU A 196 -30.30 3.52 6.62
N ASN A 197 -29.79 3.50 5.38
CA ASN A 197 -28.76 4.39 4.85
C ASN A 197 -29.18 5.87 4.91
N HIS A 198 -29.26 6.42 6.11
CA HIS A 198 -29.22 7.85 6.39
C HIS A 198 -28.60 8.09 7.78
N LYS A 199 -27.32 8.49 7.76
CA LYS A 199 -26.71 9.49 8.67
C LYS A 199 -26.23 9.07 10.07
N LYS A 200 -25.41 8.02 10.23
CA LYS A 200 -24.59 7.87 11.46
C LYS A 200 -23.15 7.34 11.28
N ASN A 201 -22.52 7.51 10.11
CA ASN A 201 -21.09 7.11 9.92
C ASN A 201 -20.07 8.27 10.00
N THR A 202 -20.48 9.52 10.12
CA THR A 202 -19.56 10.67 9.93
C THR A 202 -18.51 10.84 11.03
N GLU A 203 -18.80 10.44 12.27
CA GLU A 203 -17.88 10.63 13.42
C GLU A 203 -16.79 9.56 13.51
N ILE A 204 -17.14 8.30 13.19
CA ILE A 204 -16.19 7.18 13.20
C ILE A 204 -15.24 7.32 12.00
N THR A 205 -15.75 7.62 10.81
CA THR A 205 -14.92 7.88 9.63
C THR A 205 -13.94 9.05 9.88
N GLY A 206 -14.37 10.12 10.55
CA GLY A 206 -13.49 11.25 10.90
C GLY A 206 -12.37 10.90 11.87
N ARG A 207 -12.66 10.14 12.95
CA ARG A 207 -11.63 9.69 13.90
C ARG A 207 -10.69 8.64 13.30
N ILE A 208 -11.21 7.79 12.43
CA ILE A 208 -10.43 6.87 11.63
C ILE A 208 -9.51 7.64 10.66
N GLN A 209 -9.99 8.69 10.01
CA GLN A 209 -9.17 9.59 9.17
C GLN A 209 -8.06 10.30 9.97
N GLU A 210 -8.34 10.75 11.20
CA GLU A 210 -7.31 11.34 12.07
C GLU A 210 -6.26 10.31 12.49
N ALA A 211 -6.68 9.13 12.94
CA ALA A 211 -5.77 8.03 13.28
C ALA A 211 -4.95 7.56 12.05
N PHE A 212 -5.54 7.56 10.86
CA PHE A 212 -4.84 7.25 9.61
C PHE A 212 -3.80 8.32 9.24
N LYS A 213 -4.13 9.61 9.38
CA LYS A 213 -3.15 10.70 9.21
C LYS A 213 -1.99 10.58 10.18
N GLU A 214 -2.26 10.30 11.45
CA GLU A 214 -1.19 10.10 12.45
C GLU A 214 -0.28 8.91 12.11
N ARG A 215 -0.86 7.81 11.64
CA ARG A 215 -0.08 6.62 11.27
C ARG A 215 0.75 6.82 10.01
N GLN A 216 0.18 7.45 8.98
CA GLN A 216 0.90 7.86 7.77
C GLN A 216 2.06 8.80 8.12
N ASN A 217 1.79 9.82 8.94
CA ASN A 217 2.81 10.73 9.45
C ASN A 217 3.92 9.97 10.20
N THR A 218 3.58 8.91 10.95
CA THR A 218 4.59 8.12 11.68
C THR A 218 5.46 7.29 10.74
N ILE A 219 4.89 6.71 9.69
CA ILE A 219 5.62 5.93 8.68
C ILE A 219 6.54 6.85 7.87
N ASP A 220 6.01 7.98 7.42
CA ASP A 220 6.75 9.00 6.67
C ASP A 220 7.85 9.63 7.53
N PHE A 221 7.56 9.89 8.81
CA PHE A 221 8.56 10.37 9.76
C PHE A 221 9.68 9.36 9.98
N LYS A 222 9.35 8.06 10.11
CA LYS A 222 10.37 7.01 10.18
C LYS A 222 11.25 7.01 8.93
N ARG A 223 10.66 7.01 7.73
CA ARG A 223 11.42 7.06 6.46
C ARG A 223 12.30 8.30 6.36
N GLN A 224 11.75 9.48 6.66
CA GLN A 224 12.52 10.72 6.65
C GLN A 224 13.67 10.69 7.65
N ASN A 225 13.45 10.18 8.85
CA ASN A 225 14.48 10.08 9.87
C ASN A 225 15.60 9.11 9.46
N THR A 226 15.26 7.97 8.83
CA THR A 226 16.27 7.04 8.28
C THR A 226 17.08 7.69 7.16
N VAL A 227 16.41 8.41 6.25
CA VAL A 227 17.07 9.16 5.16
C VAL A 227 17.99 10.24 5.72
N GLU A 228 17.53 11.06 6.65
CA GLU A 228 18.33 12.13 7.26
C GLU A 228 19.53 11.56 8.02
N SER A 229 19.34 10.48 8.78
CA SER A 229 20.43 9.80 9.49
C SER A 229 21.51 9.29 8.52
N LEU A 230 21.10 8.63 7.43
CA LEU A 230 22.02 8.14 6.40
C LEU A 230 22.72 9.28 5.65
N VAL A 231 22.03 10.38 5.35
CA VAL A 231 22.62 11.55 4.69
C VAL A 231 23.68 12.20 5.57
N VAL A 232 23.38 12.39 6.86
CA VAL A 232 24.33 12.97 7.83
C VAL A 232 25.56 12.08 7.96
N GLU A 233 25.39 10.77 8.10
CA GLU A 233 26.52 9.83 8.17
C GLU A 233 27.36 9.84 6.88
N LEU A 234 26.73 9.78 5.71
CA LEU A 234 27.43 9.82 4.42
C LEU A 234 28.21 11.12 4.20
N CYS A 235 27.66 12.26 4.63
CA CYS A 235 28.36 13.54 4.59
C CYS A 235 29.51 13.59 5.61
N SER A 236 29.32 13.01 6.79
CA SER A 236 30.34 12.98 7.86
C SER A 236 31.58 12.15 7.48
N LEU A 237 31.42 11.14 6.63
CA LEU A 237 32.54 10.30 6.17
C LEU A 237 33.55 11.08 5.31
N GLY A 238 33.15 12.20 4.70
CA GLY A 238 34.07 13.10 3.98
C GLY A 238 34.72 12.50 2.71
N ILE A 239 34.20 11.37 2.20
CA ILE A 239 34.75 10.63 1.04
C ILE A 239 34.25 11.19 -0.31
N PHE A 240 33.28 12.10 -0.28
CA PHE A 240 32.52 12.54 -1.45
C PHE A 240 32.84 13.97 -1.88
N ASP A 241 33.96 14.15 -2.58
CA ASP A 241 34.46 15.48 -2.98
C ASP A 241 33.66 16.16 -4.11
N VAL A 242 32.85 15.39 -4.85
CA VAL A 242 32.13 15.89 -6.05
C VAL A 242 30.60 15.82 -5.90
N LEU A 243 30.08 14.97 -5.01
CA LEU A 243 28.65 14.88 -4.75
C LEU A 243 28.22 15.99 -3.78
N LYS A 244 27.26 16.80 -4.21
CA LYS A 244 26.58 17.75 -3.33
C LYS A 244 25.60 17.00 -2.43
N GLU A 245 25.36 17.53 -1.23
CA GLU A 245 24.40 17.01 -0.25
C GLU A 245 23.01 16.73 -0.85
N ALA A 246 22.52 17.61 -1.73
CA ALA A 246 21.26 17.42 -2.45
C ALA A 246 21.23 16.17 -3.37
N ALA A 247 22.38 15.77 -3.92
CA ALA A 247 22.48 14.57 -4.75
C ALA A 247 22.53 13.29 -3.90
N ILE A 248 23.18 13.35 -2.73
CA ILE A 248 23.21 12.26 -1.76
C ILE A 248 21.80 12.04 -1.19
N LYS A 249 21.09 13.11 -0.83
CA LYS A 249 19.71 13.03 -0.34
C LYS A 249 18.76 12.34 -1.32
N LYS A 250 18.82 12.69 -2.62
CA LYS A 250 18.00 12.04 -3.65
C LYS A 250 18.31 10.56 -3.82
N LEU A 251 19.58 10.20 -3.74
CA LEU A 251 20.05 8.81 -3.88
C LEU A 251 19.57 7.97 -2.69
N VAL A 252 19.81 8.44 -1.47
CA VAL A 252 19.38 7.77 -0.23
C VAL A 252 17.86 7.67 -0.17
N GLN A 253 17.14 8.71 -0.56
CA GLN A 253 15.67 8.67 -0.64
C GLN A 253 15.19 7.58 -1.60
N GLY A 254 15.79 7.48 -2.79
CA GLY A 254 15.47 6.41 -3.74
C GLY A 254 15.85 5.00 -3.27
N ILE A 255 16.85 4.85 -2.38
CA ILE A 255 17.18 3.55 -1.75
C ILE A 255 16.15 3.20 -0.67
N VAL A 256 15.84 4.14 0.21
CA VAL A 256 14.87 3.91 1.31
C VAL A 256 13.46 3.66 0.76
N GLU A 257 13.09 4.25 -0.37
CA GLU A 257 11.82 3.96 -1.06
C GLU A 257 11.79 2.57 -1.74
N ARG A 258 12.97 2.00 -2.08
CA ARG A 258 13.10 0.68 -2.69
C ARG A 258 13.02 -0.47 -1.67
N HIS A 259 13.34 -0.21 -0.40
CA HIS A 259 13.44 -1.24 0.64
C HIS A 259 12.26 -1.24 1.63
N PRO A 260 11.90 -2.41 2.21
CA PRO A 260 10.94 -2.48 3.31
C PRO A 260 11.33 -1.64 4.53
N LEU A 261 10.34 -1.17 5.31
CA LEU A 261 10.56 -0.34 6.51
C LEU A 261 11.38 -1.04 7.60
N GLU A 262 11.38 -2.37 7.62
CA GLU A 262 12.08 -3.22 8.60
C GLU A 262 13.50 -3.60 8.16
N THR A 263 13.98 -3.16 6.99
CA THR A 263 15.32 -3.50 6.51
C THR A 263 16.39 -2.97 7.48
N ASP A 264 17.33 -3.84 7.85
CA ASP A 264 18.41 -3.52 8.78
C ASP A 264 19.19 -2.28 8.30
N TYR A 265 19.33 -1.31 9.20
CA TYR A 265 19.99 -0.03 8.96
C TYR A 265 21.39 -0.18 8.36
N ASN A 266 22.11 -1.25 8.76
CA ASN A 266 23.45 -1.51 8.27
C ASN A 266 23.48 -1.93 6.79
N ILE A 267 22.44 -2.63 6.31
CA ILE A 267 22.32 -3.06 4.91
C ILE A 267 22.07 -1.82 4.04
N LEU A 268 21.12 -0.97 4.46
CA LEU A 268 20.82 0.29 3.80
C LEU A 268 22.05 1.21 3.72
N LYS A 269 22.84 1.25 4.80
CA LYS A 269 24.10 2.01 4.86
C LYS A 269 25.15 1.50 3.87
N ALA A 270 25.35 0.18 3.80
CA ALA A 270 26.32 -0.42 2.88
C ALA A 270 25.96 -0.14 1.41
N GLU A 271 24.69 -0.30 1.06
CA GLU A 271 24.20 -0.06 -0.30
C GLU A 271 24.25 1.42 -0.68
N ALA A 272 23.84 2.32 0.23
CA ALA A 272 23.93 3.75 0.01
C ALA A 272 25.38 4.23 -0.16
N LEU A 273 26.33 3.65 0.57
CA LEU A 273 27.76 3.90 0.37
C LEU A 273 28.25 3.45 -1.00
N GLN A 274 27.85 2.25 -1.44
CA GLN A 274 28.30 1.68 -2.71
C GLN A 274 27.73 2.45 -3.92
N GLU A 275 26.44 2.78 -3.91
CA GLU A 275 25.82 3.62 -4.94
C GLU A 275 26.39 5.05 -4.91
N ALA A 276 26.65 5.64 -3.74
CA ALA A 276 27.27 6.96 -3.66
C ALA A 276 28.72 6.97 -4.16
N LEU A 277 29.51 5.93 -3.89
CA LEU A 277 30.90 5.81 -4.35
C LEU A 277 30.98 5.69 -5.88
N THR A 278 30.13 4.86 -6.48
CA THR A 278 30.05 4.70 -7.94
C THR A 278 29.63 5.99 -8.63
N LEU A 279 28.63 6.70 -8.10
CA LEU A 279 28.22 8.02 -8.61
C LEU A 279 29.30 9.09 -8.47
N ASN A 280 30.07 9.07 -7.37
CA ASN A 280 31.19 9.99 -7.17
C ASN A 280 32.31 9.72 -8.18
N GLN A 281 32.64 8.45 -8.43
CA GLN A 281 33.63 8.04 -9.43
C GLN A 281 33.21 8.43 -10.85
N GLN A 282 31.97 8.15 -11.25
CA GLN A 282 31.44 8.54 -12.56
C GLN A 282 31.47 10.06 -12.77
N LYS A 283 31.13 10.85 -11.74
CA LYS A 283 31.23 12.31 -11.81
C LYS A 283 32.68 12.81 -11.84
N LYS A 284 33.60 12.16 -11.13
CA LYS A 284 35.05 12.44 -11.22
C LYS A 284 35.57 12.15 -12.63
N GLU A 285 35.19 11.03 -13.24
CA GLU A 285 35.57 10.67 -14.61
C GLU A 285 34.99 11.62 -15.65
N GLN A 286 33.73 12.05 -15.50
CA GLN A 286 33.13 13.07 -16.37
C GLN A 286 33.81 14.44 -16.24
N ARG A 287 34.23 14.81 -15.02
CA ARG A 287 34.96 16.06 -14.76
C ARG A 287 36.41 16.02 -15.27
N ASN A 288 37.02 14.83 -15.30
CA ASN A 288 38.38 14.59 -15.78
C ASN A 288 38.46 14.27 -17.28
N LYS A 289 37.33 14.05 -17.97
CA LYS A 289 37.33 14.08 -19.44
C LYS A 289 37.79 15.48 -19.87
N PRO A 290 38.81 15.59 -20.74
CA PRO A 290 39.19 16.88 -21.28
C PRO A 290 37.93 17.48 -21.90
N ARG A 291 37.55 18.69 -21.49
CA ARG A 291 36.66 19.49 -22.33
C ARG A 291 37.30 19.45 -23.70
N ALA A 292 36.63 18.85 -24.68
CA ALA A 292 37.02 19.01 -26.06
C ALA A 292 37.23 20.52 -26.20
N LYS A 293 38.46 20.95 -26.53
CA LYS A 293 38.66 22.32 -26.92
C LYS A 293 37.61 22.50 -28.01
N ASN A 294 36.61 23.34 -27.76
CA ASN A 294 35.87 23.95 -28.83
C ASN A 294 36.94 24.76 -29.56
N ALA A 295 37.70 24.09 -30.41
CA ALA A 295 38.13 24.71 -31.63
C ALA A 295 36.79 25.05 -32.26
N ASP A 296 36.38 26.31 -32.09
CA ASP A 296 35.69 26.99 -33.17
C ASP A 296 36.64 26.83 -34.36
N VAL A 297 36.57 25.68 -35.01
CA VAL A 297 37.20 25.45 -36.29
C VAL A 297 36.39 26.37 -37.17
N LEU A 298 36.88 27.60 -37.33
CA LEU A 298 36.33 28.61 -38.23
C LEU A 298 35.83 27.83 -39.46
N PRO A 299 34.53 27.82 -39.76
CA PRO A 299 33.94 26.87 -40.72
C PRO A 299 34.67 26.85 -42.07
N LEU A 300 35.28 27.98 -42.41
CA LEU A 300 36.13 28.19 -43.59
C LEU A 300 37.45 27.41 -43.58
N LEU A 301 38.10 27.25 -42.42
CA LEU A 301 39.32 26.45 -42.27
C LEU A 301 39.05 24.95 -42.45
N ALA A 302 37.93 24.45 -41.89
CA ALA A 302 37.48 23.07 -42.11
C ALA A 302 37.17 22.79 -43.58
N ASN A 303 36.52 23.74 -44.27
CA ASN A 303 36.23 23.63 -45.70
C ASN A 303 37.49 23.70 -46.58
N ARG A 304 38.49 24.52 -46.20
CA ARG A 304 39.78 24.57 -46.88
C ARG A 304 40.56 23.26 -46.74
N GLN A 305 40.61 22.67 -45.56
CA GLN A 305 41.26 21.36 -45.36
C GLN A 305 40.56 20.25 -46.16
N LYS A 306 39.23 20.21 -46.13
CA LYS A 306 38.45 19.27 -46.97
C LYS A 306 38.66 19.47 -48.47
N ALA A 307 38.94 20.69 -48.92
CA ALA A 307 39.25 20.96 -50.33
C ALA A 307 40.65 20.47 -50.72
N LEU A 308 41.64 20.69 -49.84
CA LEU A 308 43.01 20.20 -50.01
C LEU A 308 43.08 18.67 -50.01
N ASP A 309 42.35 18.00 -49.11
CA ASP A 309 42.28 16.54 -49.03
C ASP A 309 41.64 15.90 -50.27
N LYS A 310 40.74 16.65 -50.94
CA LYS A 310 40.07 16.22 -52.18
C LYS A 310 40.77 16.69 -53.46
N GLN A 311 41.95 17.33 -53.35
CA GLN A 311 42.68 17.97 -54.46
C GLN A 311 41.82 18.91 -55.34
N LYS A 312 40.81 19.55 -54.74
CA LYS A 312 39.95 20.53 -55.43
C LYS A 312 40.28 21.93 -54.97
N HIS A 313 40.11 22.91 -55.86
CA HIS A 313 40.39 24.30 -55.49
C HIS A 313 39.40 24.76 -54.40
N PRO A 314 39.86 25.40 -53.30
CA PRO A 314 39.00 25.77 -52.17
C PRO A 314 37.77 26.61 -52.55
N TYR A 315 37.86 27.36 -53.64
CA TYR A 315 36.76 28.15 -54.21
C TYR A 315 35.52 27.31 -54.55
N GLU A 316 35.69 26.11 -55.11
CA GLU A 316 34.56 25.25 -55.53
C GLU A 316 33.76 24.74 -54.33
N LEU A 317 34.46 24.39 -53.24
CA LEU A 317 33.87 23.87 -52.02
C LEU A 317 33.19 24.97 -51.21
N LEU A 318 33.70 26.20 -51.27
CA LEU A 318 33.08 27.39 -50.68
C LEU A 318 31.84 27.86 -51.44
N LYS A 319 31.82 27.73 -52.78
CA LYS A 319 30.62 27.95 -53.60
C LYS A 319 29.54 26.91 -53.28
N ALA A 320 29.90 25.63 -53.21
CA ALA A 320 28.96 24.54 -52.89
C ALA A 320 28.38 24.62 -51.48
N SER A 321 29.12 25.19 -50.52
CA SER A 321 28.65 25.41 -49.15
C SER A 321 27.93 26.74 -48.94
N GLY A 322 27.68 27.51 -50.01
CA GLY A 322 26.86 28.73 -49.97
C GLY A 322 27.55 29.97 -49.39
N TYR A 323 28.87 29.92 -49.15
CA TYR A 323 29.63 31.06 -48.63
C TYR A 323 30.01 32.08 -49.72
N ILE A 324 29.96 31.67 -51.00
CA ILE A 324 30.25 32.54 -52.15
C ILE A 324 29.04 32.48 -53.09
N LYS A 325 28.38 33.62 -53.30
CA LYS A 325 27.29 33.77 -54.27
C LYS A 325 27.83 33.84 -55.70
N ASN A 326 27.01 33.47 -56.67
CA ASN A 326 27.37 33.49 -58.08
C ASN A 326 27.41 34.95 -58.57
N PRO A 327 28.55 35.48 -59.08
CA PRO A 327 28.65 36.88 -59.48
C PRO A 327 27.65 37.30 -60.58
N LEU A 328 27.11 36.35 -61.34
CA LEU A 328 26.13 36.59 -62.40
C LEU A 328 24.68 36.67 -61.91
N GLU A 329 24.37 36.15 -60.72
CA GLU A 329 23.04 36.22 -60.10
C GLU A 329 22.85 37.50 -59.29
N GLU A 330 23.92 38.25 -59.02
CA GLU A 330 23.88 39.50 -58.25
C GLU A 330 23.65 40.74 -59.13
N PHE A 331 23.72 40.59 -60.45
CA PHE A 331 23.60 41.68 -61.44
C PHE A 331 22.31 41.63 -62.29
N TYR A 332 21.40 40.68 -62.06
CA TYR A 332 20.08 40.61 -62.73
C TYR A 332 18.93 40.54 -61.75
#